data_AF-A0A7D7WJ33-F1
#
_entry.id   AF-A0A7D7WJ33-F1
#
_cell.length_a   1.000
_cell.length_b   1.000
_cell.length_c   1.000
_cell.angle_alpha   90.00
_cell.angle_beta   90.00
_cell.angle_gamma   90.00
#
_symmetry.space_group_name_H-M   'P 1'
#
loop_
_entity.id
_entity.type
_entity.pdbx_description
1 polymer ?
#
loop_
_entity_poly.entity_id
_entity_poly.type
_entity_poly.pdbx_seq_one_letter_code
_entity_poly.pdbx_strand_id
1 'polypeptide(L)'
;MRNIFLSLSLAILFIILLIFFLLILIVYGYDIKYYIKYSITPSEEIEIINQSNTDAIKFKISLINHLGSVAIVYDYYDYKDPNNKFYLDFNIITDKNPLNLLGVFLNGFAIEPEILLKSNIGLKFEEDQYILSFDDSIKKTGFFVEIGSRDEYLKLSEFAKNEGIKFYVKCIVRDTGVIRDISFNLSMEKGRKFFDLIEEYGKTVKGFLEFLN
;
A
#
# COMPACT_ATOMS: atom_id res chain seq x y z
N MET A 1 -40.31 -54.42 -12.08
CA MET A 1 -40.53 -52.98 -12.35
C MET A 1 -40.07 -52.07 -11.20
N ARG A 2 -40.47 -52.28 -9.94
CA ARG A 2 -40.10 -51.41 -8.79
C ARG A 2 -38.60 -51.19 -8.59
N ASN A 3 -37.77 -52.23 -8.71
CA ASN A 3 -36.32 -52.12 -8.52
C ASN A 3 -35.61 -51.34 -9.64
N ILE A 4 -36.14 -51.37 -10.86
CA ILE A 4 -35.59 -50.64 -12.02
C ILE A 4 -35.88 -49.14 -11.90
N PHE A 5 -37.09 -48.79 -11.44
CA PHE A 5 -37.45 -47.40 -11.16
C PHE A 5 -36.61 -46.82 -10.01
N LEU A 6 -36.38 -47.61 -8.95
CA LEU A 6 -35.54 -47.18 -7.82
C LEU A 6 -34.09 -46.92 -8.26
N SER A 7 -33.50 -47.85 -9.04
CA SER A 7 -32.13 -47.70 -9.55
C SER A 7 -31.99 -46.53 -10.51
N LEU A 8 -33.01 -46.26 -11.33
CA LEU A 8 -33.01 -45.12 -12.25
C LEU A 8 -33.08 -43.78 -11.50
N SER A 9 -33.91 -43.68 -10.46
CA SER A 9 -34.00 -42.46 -9.65
C SER A 9 -32.71 -42.16 -8.89
N LEU A 10 -32.03 -43.22 -8.40
CA LEU A 10 -30.77 -43.08 -7.68
C LEU A 10 -29.64 -42.64 -8.62
N ALA A 11 -29.61 -43.17 -9.85
CA ALA A 11 -28.65 -42.75 -10.87
C ALA A 11 -28.82 -41.28 -11.27
N ILE A 12 -30.06 -40.81 -11.44
CA ILE A 12 -30.36 -39.41 -11.74
C ILE A 12 -29.91 -38.50 -10.60
N LEU A 13 -30.20 -38.86 -9.34
CA LEU A 13 -29.77 -38.09 -8.17
C LEU A 13 -28.24 -37.99 -8.11
N PHE A 14 -27.53 -39.08 -8.41
CA PHE A 14 -26.07 -39.11 -8.40
C PHE A 14 -25.47 -38.20 -9.49
N ILE A 15 -26.07 -38.18 -10.69
CA ILE A 15 -25.66 -37.29 -11.78
C ILE A 15 -25.86 -35.83 -11.39
N ILE A 16 -26.98 -35.47 -10.76
CA ILE A 16 -27.25 -34.10 -10.30
C ILE A 16 -26.21 -33.66 -9.25
N LEU A 17 -25.89 -34.53 -8.29
CA LEU A 17 -24.87 -34.29 -7.27
C LEU A 17 -23.48 -34.10 -7.88
N LEU A 18 -23.12 -34.91 -8.88
CA LEU A 18 -21.85 -34.81 -9.59
C LEU A 18 -21.73 -33.48 -10.34
N ILE A 19 -22.80 -33.06 -11.03
CA ILE A 19 -22.85 -31.76 -11.74
C ILE A 19 -22.71 -30.60 -10.76
N PHE A 20 -23.39 -30.66 -9.62
CA PHE A 20 -23.29 -29.63 -8.58
C PHE A 20 -21.89 -29.54 -7.99
N PHE A 21 -21.25 -30.68 -7.73
CA PHE A 21 -19.86 -30.74 -7.26
C PHE A 21 -18.88 -30.18 -8.30
N LEU A 22 -19.09 -30.49 -9.59
CA LEU A 22 -18.29 -29.92 -10.68
C LEU A 22 -18.45 -28.40 -10.79
N LEU A 23 -19.66 -27.88 -10.61
CA LEU A 23 -19.92 -26.44 -10.61
C LEU A 23 -19.21 -25.74 -9.45
N ILE A 24 -19.24 -26.33 -8.25
CA ILE A 24 -18.48 -25.83 -7.09
C ILE A 24 -16.98 -25.82 -7.43
N LEU A 25 -16.43 -26.91 -7.96
CA LEU A 25 -15.02 -26.97 -8.35
C LEU A 25 -14.65 -25.95 -9.44
N ILE A 26 -15.55 -25.67 -10.38
CA ILE A 26 -15.32 -24.63 -11.40
C ILE A 26 -15.31 -23.26 -10.74
N VAL A 27 -16.30 -22.92 -9.90
CA VAL A 27 -16.37 -21.61 -9.21
C VAL A 27 -15.15 -21.39 -8.33
N TYR A 28 -14.86 -22.35 -7.44
CA TYR A 28 -13.69 -22.25 -6.54
C TYR A 28 -12.35 -22.42 -7.27
N GLY A 29 -12.29 -23.23 -8.31
CA GLY A 29 -11.08 -23.43 -9.13
C GLY A 29 -10.75 -22.21 -9.99
N TYR A 30 -11.77 -21.48 -10.47
CA TYR A 30 -11.59 -20.21 -11.17
C TYR A 30 -11.06 -19.13 -10.23
N ASP A 31 -11.57 -19.08 -9.00
CA ASP A 31 -11.03 -18.20 -7.95
C ASP A 31 -9.56 -18.53 -7.68
N ILE A 32 -9.19 -19.80 -7.53
CA ILE A 32 -7.79 -20.20 -7.27
C ILE A 32 -6.86 -19.82 -8.44
N LYS A 33 -7.30 -19.95 -9.70
CA LYS A 33 -6.49 -19.57 -10.87
C LYS A 33 -6.27 -18.06 -10.98
N TYR A 34 -7.18 -17.24 -10.47
CA TYR A 34 -7.00 -15.79 -10.35
C TYR A 34 -6.08 -15.40 -9.19
N TYR A 35 -5.94 -16.25 -8.16
CA TYR A 35 -5.04 -16.03 -7.03
C TYR A 35 -3.57 -16.35 -7.33
N ILE A 36 -3.25 -17.14 -8.36
CA ILE A 36 -1.86 -17.36 -8.81
C ILE A 36 -1.46 -16.20 -9.73
N LYS A 37 -1.48 -14.97 -9.20
CA LYS A 37 -1.07 -13.77 -9.92
C LYS A 37 0.09 -13.15 -9.16
N TYR A 38 1.29 -13.44 -9.67
CA TYR A 38 2.59 -12.90 -9.26
C TYR A 38 2.87 -12.96 -7.75
N SER A 39 3.57 -14.01 -7.29
CA SER A 39 4.24 -13.95 -5.99
C SER A 39 5.44 -13.00 -6.09
N ILE A 40 5.18 -11.70 -6.13
CA ILE A 40 6.21 -10.71 -5.83
C ILE A 40 6.61 -10.95 -4.38
N THR A 41 7.81 -11.50 -4.19
CA THR A 41 8.41 -11.60 -2.87
C THR A 41 8.50 -10.19 -2.29
N PRO A 42 7.97 -9.94 -1.08
CA PRO A 42 8.08 -8.63 -0.47
C PRO A 42 9.54 -8.16 -0.42
N SER A 43 9.79 -6.91 -0.76
CA SER A 43 11.13 -6.33 -0.80
C SER A 43 11.19 -4.94 -0.20
N GLU A 44 12.38 -4.60 0.32
CA GLU A 44 12.72 -3.32 0.94
C GLU A 44 13.99 -2.79 0.26
N GLU A 45 13.89 -1.63 -0.38
CA GLU A 45 14.99 -1.05 -1.15
C GLU A 45 15.25 0.39 -0.71
N ILE A 46 16.49 0.71 -0.36
CA ILE A 46 16.93 2.07 -0.01
C ILE A 46 17.67 2.65 -1.21
N GLU A 47 17.24 3.83 -1.63
CA GLU A 47 17.81 4.61 -2.72
C GLU A 47 18.24 5.99 -2.18
N ILE A 48 19.44 6.43 -2.55
CA ILE A 48 19.91 7.80 -2.33
C ILE A 48 20.15 8.40 -3.71
N ILE A 49 19.39 9.44 -4.05
CA ILE A 49 19.39 10.05 -5.37
C ILE A 49 19.96 11.46 -5.24
N ASN A 50 21.11 11.69 -5.89
CA ASN A 50 21.67 13.03 -6.04
C ASN A 50 21.07 13.69 -7.28
N GLN A 51 20.36 14.79 -7.10
CA GLN A 51 19.81 15.59 -8.19
C GLN A 51 20.87 16.61 -8.62
N SER A 52 21.71 16.22 -9.57
CA SER A 52 22.87 16.99 -10.06
C SER A 52 22.56 18.41 -10.56
N ASN A 53 21.30 18.75 -10.78
CA ASN A 53 20.87 20.06 -11.27
C ASN A 53 20.43 21.02 -10.15
N THR A 54 20.19 20.51 -8.94
CA THR A 54 19.63 21.28 -7.82
C THR A 54 20.45 21.14 -6.53
N ASP A 55 21.54 20.36 -6.54
CA ASP A 55 22.30 19.91 -5.37
C ASP A 55 21.42 19.23 -4.30
N ALA A 56 20.19 18.84 -4.68
CA ALA A 56 19.23 18.22 -3.78
C ALA A 56 19.53 16.73 -3.62
N ILE A 57 19.41 16.23 -2.39
CA ILE A 57 19.52 14.81 -2.08
C ILE A 57 18.14 14.28 -1.70
N LYS A 58 17.73 13.22 -2.39
CA LYS A 58 16.52 12.48 -2.09
C LYS A 58 16.89 11.15 -1.44
N PHE A 59 16.41 10.95 -0.21
CA PHE A 59 16.45 9.66 0.46
C PHE A 59 15.10 8.98 0.27
N LYS A 60 15.12 7.75 -0.23
CA LYS A 60 13.91 6.98 -0.47
C LYS A 60 14.07 5.56 0.05
N ILE A 61 13.07 5.06 0.75
CA ILE A 61 12.94 3.63 1.01
C ILE A 61 11.62 3.12 0.47
N SER A 62 11.69 2.12 -0.41
CA SER A 62 10.54 1.51 -1.09
C SER A 62 10.20 0.17 -0.45
N LEU A 63 8.93 -0.01 -0.13
CA LEU A 63 8.34 -1.26 0.33
C LEU A 63 7.45 -1.81 -0.75
N ILE A 64 7.76 -2.99 -1.29
CA ILE A 64 7.06 -3.54 -2.47
C ILE A 64 6.55 -4.93 -2.12
N ASN A 65 5.32 -5.23 -2.53
CA ASN A 65 4.75 -6.58 -2.45
C ASN A 65 3.78 -6.84 -3.63
N HIS A 66 3.09 -7.98 -3.61
CA HIS A 66 2.15 -8.36 -4.66
C HIS A 66 0.86 -7.50 -4.72
N LEU A 67 0.60 -6.66 -3.72
CA LEU A 67 -0.56 -5.76 -3.67
C LEU A 67 -0.20 -4.32 -4.07
N GLY A 68 1.08 -3.97 -4.16
CA GLY A 68 1.51 -2.63 -4.50
C GLY A 68 2.87 -2.25 -3.92
N SER A 69 3.03 -0.96 -3.65
CA SER A 69 4.19 -0.42 -2.97
C SER A 69 3.84 0.83 -2.16
N VAL A 70 4.65 1.12 -1.15
CA VAL A 70 4.73 2.43 -0.52
C VAL A 70 6.19 2.88 -0.46
N ALA A 71 6.46 4.13 -0.80
CA ALA A 71 7.77 4.74 -0.60
C ALA A 71 7.71 5.76 0.53
N ILE A 72 8.67 5.70 1.45
CA ILE A 72 8.94 6.77 2.41
C ILE A 72 10.05 7.63 1.80
N VAL A 73 9.77 8.91 1.58
CA VAL A 73 10.65 9.81 0.84
C VAL A 73 10.98 11.04 1.69
N TYR A 74 12.26 11.40 1.71
CA TYR A 74 12.75 12.66 2.24
C TYR A 74 13.50 13.42 1.15
N ASP A 75 12.93 14.53 0.73
CA ASP A 75 13.52 15.45 -0.23
C ASP A 75 14.27 16.56 0.52
N TYR A 76 15.59 16.56 0.40
CA TYR A 76 16.47 17.57 0.97
C TYR A 76 17.03 18.48 -0.13
N TYR A 77 16.76 19.78 -0.03
CA TYR A 77 17.30 20.82 -0.93
C TYR A 77 18.36 21.66 -0.23
N ASP A 78 17.93 22.47 0.76
CA ASP A 78 18.77 23.28 1.66
C ASP A 78 18.00 23.40 3.00
N TYR A 79 18.69 23.52 4.14
CA TYR A 79 18.04 23.64 5.46
C TYR A 79 17.14 24.88 5.58
N LYS A 80 17.39 25.91 4.77
CA LYS A 80 16.55 27.12 4.68
C LYS A 80 15.40 27.00 3.69
N ASP A 81 15.36 25.93 2.92
CA ASP A 81 14.35 25.76 1.88
C ASP A 81 13.06 25.19 2.51
N PRO A 82 11.93 25.93 2.48
CA PRO A 82 10.64 25.40 2.89
C PRO A 82 10.14 24.24 2.01
N ASN A 83 10.83 23.93 0.91
CA ASN A 83 10.52 22.81 0.02
C ASN A 83 11.10 21.46 0.50
N ASN A 84 11.81 21.41 1.63
CA ASN A 84 12.16 20.13 2.24
C ASN A 84 10.87 19.40 2.61
N LYS A 85 10.69 18.18 2.11
CA LYS A 85 9.44 17.44 2.26
C LYS A 85 9.71 16.01 2.68
N PHE A 86 8.97 15.58 3.68
CA PHE A 86 8.87 14.18 4.06
C PHE A 86 7.47 13.70 3.64
N TYR A 87 7.38 12.62 2.88
CA TYR A 87 6.09 12.13 2.40
C TYR A 87 6.09 10.63 2.16
N LEU A 88 4.88 10.07 2.14
CA LEU A 88 4.60 8.69 1.77
C LEU A 88 3.95 8.67 0.39
N ASP A 89 4.41 7.79 -0.50
CA ASP A 89 3.86 7.61 -1.85
C ASP A 89 3.34 6.18 -2.00
N PHE A 90 2.01 6.03 -1.97
CA PHE A 90 1.32 4.76 -2.08
C PHE A 90 0.95 4.47 -3.52
N ASN A 91 1.24 3.25 -3.97
CA ASN A 91 0.83 2.71 -5.26
C ASN A 91 0.20 1.34 -5.07
N ILE A 92 -1.12 1.23 -5.25
CA ILE A 92 -1.91 0.02 -5.02
C ILE A 92 -2.25 -0.62 -6.36
N ILE A 93 -2.07 -1.94 -6.45
CA ILE A 93 -2.47 -2.73 -7.62
C ILE A 93 -3.99 -2.91 -7.59
N THR A 94 -4.65 -2.41 -8.63
CA THR A 94 -6.11 -2.42 -8.77
C THR A 94 -6.62 -3.60 -9.58
N ASP A 95 -5.75 -4.16 -10.45
CA ASP A 95 -6.11 -5.21 -11.40
C ASP A 95 -7.32 -4.85 -12.28
N LYS A 96 -7.41 -3.57 -12.68
CA LYS A 96 -8.53 -2.99 -13.45
C LYS A 96 -9.86 -2.87 -12.69
N ASN A 97 -9.85 -2.97 -11.36
CA ASN A 97 -11.03 -2.67 -10.56
C ASN A 97 -10.84 -1.33 -9.85
N PRO A 98 -11.73 -0.34 -10.02
CA PRO A 98 -11.63 0.93 -9.33
C PRO A 98 -11.74 0.73 -7.81
N LEU A 99 -10.86 1.39 -7.07
CA LEU A 99 -10.83 1.36 -5.61
C LEU A 99 -11.20 2.72 -5.04
N ASN A 100 -11.86 2.71 -3.89
CA ASN A 100 -11.88 3.85 -2.97
C ASN A 100 -11.13 3.50 -1.70
N LEU A 101 -10.61 4.51 -1.03
CA LEU A 101 -9.90 4.38 0.21
C LEU A 101 -10.88 4.60 1.39
N LEU A 102 -10.85 3.68 2.34
CA LEU A 102 -11.61 3.76 3.60
C LEU A 102 -10.75 4.29 4.75
N GLY A 103 -9.44 4.08 4.70
CA GLY A 103 -8.52 4.61 5.69
C GLY A 103 -7.10 4.09 5.53
N VAL A 104 -6.15 4.82 6.10
CA VAL A 104 -4.73 4.47 6.15
C VAL A 104 -4.30 4.48 7.61
N PHE A 105 -3.49 3.51 8.00
CA PHE A 105 -3.05 3.31 9.36
C PHE A 105 -1.54 3.09 9.40
N LEU A 106 -0.88 3.72 10.36
CA LEU A 106 0.54 3.60 10.66
C LEU A 106 0.69 2.97 12.05
N ASN A 107 1.27 1.77 12.13
CA ASN A 107 1.46 1.01 13.38
C ASN A 107 0.17 0.92 14.22
N GLY A 108 -1.00 0.85 13.57
CA GLY A 108 -2.32 0.78 14.23
C GLY A 108 -3.00 2.12 14.51
N PHE A 109 -2.32 3.25 14.28
CA PHE A 109 -2.90 4.59 14.40
C PHE A 109 -3.44 5.05 13.06
N ALA A 110 -4.66 5.58 13.03
CA ALA A 110 -5.23 6.16 11.81
C ALA A 110 -4.44 7.41 11.40
N ILE A 111 -4.15 7.53 10.11
CA ILE A 111 -3.61 8.76 9.50
C ILE A 111 -4.78 9.70 9.23
N GLU A 112 -4.57 10.98 9.54
CA GLU A 112 -5.57 12.02 9.37
C GLU A 112 -5.96 12.19 7.88
N PRO A 113 -7.26 12.31 7.57
CA PRO A 113 -7.74 12.53 6.20
C PRO A 113 -7.15 13.72 5.46
N GLU A 114 -6.87 14.79 6.18
CA GLU A 114 -6.50 16.11 5.65
C GLU A 114 -5.16 16.08 4.92
N ILE A 115 -4.31 15.11 5.29
CA ILE A 115 -2.99 14.89 4.71
C ILE A 115 -2.98 13.81 3.63
N LEU A 116 -4.14 13.26 3.25
CA LEU A 116 -4.27 12.33 2.13
C LEU A 116 -4.45 13.10 0.81
N LEU A 117 -3.45 13.00 -0.08
CA LEU A 117 -3.34 13.85 -1.25
C LEU A 117 -3.32 13.06 -2.57
N LYS A 118 -3.83 13.69 -3.63
CA LYS A 118 -3.56 13.37 -5.03
C LYS A 118 -2.85 14.57 -5.66
N SER A 119 -1.58 14.41 -6.04
CA SER A 119 -0.83 15.46 -6.76
C SER A 119 -0.92 16.83 -6.06
N ASN A 120 -0.74 16.87 -4.74
CA ASN A 120 -0.84 18.05 -3.86
C ASN A 120 -2.25 18.61 -3.59
N ILE A 121 -3.31 17.90 -3.99
CA ILE A 121 -4.70 18.26 -3.70
C ILE A 121 -5.31 17.20 -2.79
N GLY A 122 -6.05 17.59 -1.76
CA GLY A 122 -6.76 16.66 -0.87
C GLY A 122 -7.64 15.66 -1.63
N LEU A 123 -7.67 14.41 -1.19
CA LEU A 123 -8.57 13.41 -1.74
C LEU A 123 -10.03 13.82 -1.53
N LYS A 124 -10.84 13.68 -2.58
CA LYS A 124 -12.27 13.93 -2.52
C LYS A 124 -12.94 12.86 -1.65
N PHE A 125 -13.75 13.29 -0.67
CA PHE A 125 -14.52 12.40 0.20
C PHE A 125 -15.99 12.40 -0.20
N GLU A 126 -16.54 11.23 -0.52
CA GLU A 126 -17.95 11.02 -0.90
C GLU A 126 -18.45 9.70 -0.31
N GLU A 127 -19.68 9.69 0.22
CA GLU A 127 -20.35 8.47 0.71
C GLU A 127 -19.47 7.62 1.65
N ASP A 128 -18.84 8.30 2.62
CA ASP A 128 -17.93 7.72 3.63
C ASP A 128 -16.64 7.10 3.05
N GLN A 129 -16.22 7.53 1.86
CA GLN A 129 -15.09 6.98 1.13
C GLN A 129 -14.23 8.07 0.46
N TYR A 130 -12.90 7.88 0.42
CA TYR A 130 -12.00 8.73 -0.35
C TYR A 130 -11.85 8.21 -1.77
N ILE A 131 -12.12 9.07 -2.75
CA ILE A 131 -12.10 8.72 -4.16
C ILE A 131 -10.65 8.67 -4.66
N LEU A 132 -10.18 7.46 -4.96
CA LEU A 132 -8.90 7.28 -5.64
C LEU A 132 -9.06 7.49 -7.15
N SER A 133 -7.98 7.86 -7.84
CA SER A 133 -8.07 7.94 -9.30
C SER A 133 -8.09 6.55 -9.91
N PHE A 134 -8.86 6.37 -10.98
CA PHE A 134 -8.86 5.12 -11.71
C PHE A 134 -8.71 5.40 -13.20
N ASP A 135 -7.78 4.66 -13.79
CA ASP A 135 -7.51 4.63 -15.21
C ASP A 135 -7.44 3.16 -15.59
N ASP A 136 -8.33 2.72 -16.48
CA ASP A 136 -8.44 1.31 -16.88
C ASP A 136 -7.27 0.84 -17.75
N SER A 137 -6.48 1.77 -18.29
CA SER A 137 -5.21 1.52 -18.97
C SER A 137 -4.06 1.25 -17.98
N ILE A 138 -4.19 1.71 -16.73
CA ILE A 138 -3.16 1.58 -15.68
C ILE A 138 -3.67 0.63 -14.58
N LYS A 139 -3.00 -0.51 -14.38
CA LYS A 139 -3.39 -1.51 -13.36
C LYS A 139 -3.08 -1.10 -11.91
N LYS A 140 -2.93 0.20 -11.65
CA LYS A 140 -2.53 0.76 -10.37
C LYS A 140 -3.26 2.08 -10.10
N THR A 141 -3.49 2.37 -8.83
CA THR A 141 -3.87 3.69 -8.33
C THR A 141 -2.90 4.13 -7.26
N GLY A 142 -2.75 5.43 -7.03
CA GLY A 142 -1.91 5.93 -5.96
C GLY A 142 -2.45 7.17 -5.27
N PHE A 143 -1.87 7.46 -4.13
CA PHE A 143 -2.11 8.66 -3.32
C PHE A 143 -0.87 8.95 -2.47
N PHE A 144 -0.76 10.16 -1.95
CA PHE A 144 0.32 10.62 -1.12
C PHE A 144 -0.16 10.89 0.30
N VAL A 145 0.76 10.80 1.26
CA VAL A 145 0.58 11.35 2.59
C VAL A 145 1.72 12.32 2.85
N GLU A 146 1.40 13.59 3.03
CA GLU A 146 2.39 14.59 3.40
C GLU A 146 2.65 14.49 4.92
N ILE A 147 3.93 14.38 5.30
CA ILE A 147 4.37 14.39 6.69
C ILE A 147 4.92 15.79 6.95
N GLY A 148 4.01 16.67 7.38
CA GLY A 148 4.26 18.12 7.44
C GLY A 148 4.91 18.59 8.73
N SER A 149 4.90 17.77 9.80
CA SER A 149 5.43 18.16 11.10
C SER A 149 6.67 17.37 11.51
N ARG A 150 7.53 18.02 12.30
CA ARG A 150 8.68 17.38 12.95
C ARG A 150 8.25 16.23 13.87
N ASP A 151 7.15 16.40 14.60
CA ASP A 151 6.65 15.40 15.54
C ASP A 151 6.27 14.10 14.81
N GLU A 152 5.67 14.19 13.63
CA GLU A 152 5.36 13.02 12.80
C GLU A 152 6.62 12.34 12.27
N TYR A 153 7.64 13.10 11.87
CA TYR A 153 8.95 12.54 11.49
C TYR A 153 9.59 11.81 12.67
N LEU A 154 9.63 12.42 13.86
CA LEU A 154 10.21 11.82 15.05
C LEU A 154 9.48 10.53 15.43
N LYS A 155 8.15 10.54 15.35
CA LYS A 155 7.32 9.36 15.60
C LYS A 155 7.60 8.23 14.60
N LEU A 156 7.74 8.56 13.30
CA LEU A 156 8.11 7.59 12.27
C LEU A 156 9.51 7.01 12.50
N SER A 157 10.49 7.85 12.83
CA SER A 157 11.86 7.44 13.15
C SER A 157 11.89 6.53 14.38
N GLU A 158 11.13 6.85 15.41
CA GLU A 158 11.00 6.04 16.62
C GLU A 158 10.42 4.65 16.31
N PHE A 159 9.33 4.58 15.55
CA PHE A 159 8.77 3.30 15.11
C PHE A 159 9.79 2.50 14.30
N ALA A 160 10.45 3.13 13.33
CA ALA A 160 11.45 2.46 12.49
C ALA A 160 12.61 1.86 13.30
N LYS A 161 13.05 2.55 14.37
CA LYS A 161 14.19 2.15 15.19
C LYS A 161 13.86 1.08 16.23
N ASN A 162 12.62 1.03 16.72
CA ASN A 162 12.21 0.19 17.85
C ASN A 162 11.31 -0.98 17.46
N GLU A 163 10.35 -0.79 16.55
CA GLU A 163 9.27 -1.75 16.27
C GLU A 163 9.18 -2.15 14.78
N GLY A 164 9.83 -1.39 13.91
CA GLY A 164 9.55 -1.38 12.48
C GLY A 164 8.34 -0.51 12.13
N ILE A 165 8.13 -0.28 10.84
CA ILE A 165 6.97 0.48 10.34
C ILE A 165 5.98 -0.48 9.68
N LYS A 166 4.69 -0.36 10.01
CA LYS A 166 3.61 -1.13 9.40
C LYS A 166 2.56 -0.17 8.89
N PHE A 167 2.42 -0.12 7.57
CA PHE A 167 1.31 0.58 6.94
C PHE A 167 0.19 -0.41 6.65
N TYR A 168 -1.03 -0.03 6.98
CA TYR A 168 -2.23 -0.76 6.60
C TYR A 168 -3.18 0.18 5.87
N VAL A 169 -3.59 -0.22 4.68
CA VAL A 169 -4.47 0.55 3.80
C VAL A 169 -5.73 -0.27 3.59
N LYS A 170 -6.86 0.31 3.97
CA LYS A 170 -8.18 -0.29 3.82
C LYS A 170 -8.88 0.33 2.63
N CYS A 171 -9.23 -0.48 1.63
CA CYS A 171 -9.91 -0.05 0.41
C CYS A 171 -11.24 -0.78 0.23
N ILE A 172 -12.08 -0.25 -0.63
CA ILE A 172 -13.30 -0.89 -1.13
C ILE A 172 -13.30 -0.87 -2.66
N VAL A 173 -13.65 -2.00 -3.27
CA VAL A 173 -13.83 -2.09 -4.73
C VAL A 173 -15.18 -1.46 -5.08
N ARG A 174 -15.21 -0.45 -5.96
CA ARG A 174 -16.44 0.32 -6.23
C ARG A 174 -17.56 -0.54 -6.78
N ASP A 175 -17.23 -1.45 -7.70
CA ASP A 175 -18.24 -2.20 -8.45
C ASP A 175 -18.85 -3.35 -7.64
N THR A 176 -18.11 -3.87 -6.65
CA THR A 176 -18.51 -5.08 -5.90
C THR A 176 -18.73 -4.83 -4.41
N GLY A 177 -18.29 -3.69 -3.88
CA GLY A 177 -18.31 -3.40 -2.46
C GLY A 177 -17.34 -4.25 -1.63
N VAL A 178 -16.48 -5.06 -2.27
CA VAL A 178 -15.54 -5.94 -1.57
C VAL A 178 -14.45 -5.12 -0.90
N ILE A 179 -14.27 -5.32 0.40
CA ILE A 179 -13.20 -4.69 1.18
C ILE A 179 -11.87 -5.38 0.87
N ARG A 180 -10.83 -4.57 0.69
CA ARG A 180 -9.45 -5.02 0.48
C ARG A 180 -8.53 -4.39 1.52
N ASP A 181 -7.78 -5.26 2.17
CA ASP A 181 -6.83 -4.91 3.21
C ASP A 181 -5.42 -5.11 2.68
N ILE A 182 -4.62 -4.03 2.68
CA ILE A 182 -3.28 -4.04 2.10
C ILE A 182 -2.29 -3.62 3.18
N SER A 183 -1.26 -4.44 3.39
CA SER A 183 -0.24 -4.16 4.40
C SER A 183 1.16 -4.05 3.80
N PHE A 184 1.93 -3.06 4.22
CA PHE A 184 3.35 -2.92 3.93
C PHE A 184 4.12 -2.88 5.25
N ASN A 185 5.19 -3.66 5.35
CA ASN A 185 5.97 -3.78 6.58
C ASN A 185 7.43 -3.47 6.28
N LEU A 186 7.98 -2.51 7.02
CA LEU A 186 9.38 -2.17 7.06
C LEU A 186 10.04 -2.83 8.25
N SER A 187 11.08 -3.61 7.99
CA SER A 187 11.93 -4.21 9.00
C SER A 187 12.65 -3.14 9.81
N MET A 188 12.83 -3.43 11.10
CA MET A 188 13.59 -2.57 12.00
C MET A 188 15.03 -2.36 11.52
N GLU A 189 15.64 -3.37 10.90
CA GLU A 189 17.02 -3.28 10.37
C GLU A 189 17.11 -2.22 9.26
N LYS A 190 16.25 -2.31 8.24
CA LYS A 190 16.26 -1.36 7.12
C LYS A 190 15.70 0.00 7.51
N GLY A 191 14.68 0.03 8.37
CA GLY A 191 14.13 1.27 8.94
C GLY A 191 15.19 2.06 9.69
N ARG A 192 15.89 1.42 10.64
CA ARG A 192 17.00 2.05 11.36
C ARG A 192 18.07 2.56 10.40
N LYS A 193 18.53 1.72 9.48
CA LYS A 193 19.55 2.13 8.49
C LYS A 193 19.11 3.35 7.68
N PHE A 194 17.85 3.41 7.26
CA PHE A 194 17.32 4.53 6.48
C PHE A 194 17.34 5.85 7.26
N PHE A 195 16.80 5.85 8.48
CA PHE A 195 16.77 7.06 9.31
C PHE A 195 18.18 7.48 9.79
N ASP A 196 19.05 6.52 10.09
CA ASP A 196 20.45 6.81 10.44
C ASP A 196 21.19 7.51 9.29
N LEU A 197 20.95 7.12 8.03
CA LEU A 197 21.54 7.76 6.85
C LEU A 197 21.07 9.23 6.70
N ILE A 198 19.79 9.50 6.95
CA ILE A 198 19.24 10.86 6.91
C ILE A 198 19.88 11.72 8.01
N GLU A 199 19.97 11.19 9.23
CA GLU A 199 20.58 11.88 10.37
C GLU A 199 22.08 12.12 10.18
N GLU A 200 22.81 11.14 9.65
CA GLU A 200 24.25 11.25 9.37
C GLU A 200 24.51 12.33 8.32
N TYR A 201 23.78 12.30 7.21
CA TYR A 201 23.86 13.33 6.19
C TYR A 201 23.54 14.71 6.77
N GLY A 202 22.49 14.78 7.58
CA GLY A 202 22.10 15.97 8.31
C GLY A 202 23.18 16.57 9.22
N LYS A 203 24.00 15.75 9.88
CA LYS A 203 25.14 16.24 10.68
C LYS A 203 26.21 16.90 9.82
N THR A 204 26.34 16.49 8.55
CA THR A 204 27.35 17.04 7.64
C THR A 204 26.93 18.35 6.99
N VAL A 205 25.63 18.66 6.95
CA VAL A 205 25.11 19.91 6.37
C VAL A 205 24.69 20.87 7.48
N LYS A 206 25.33 22.05 7.57
CA LYS A 206 24.98 23.08 8.57
C LYS A 206 23.48 23.41 8.48
N GLY A 207 22.78 23.40 9.61
CA GLY A 207 21.39 23.85 9.74
C GLY A 207 20.32 22.74 9.68
N PHE A 208 20.65 21.51 9.26
CA PHE A 208 19.70 20.39 9.37
C PHE A 208 19.36 20.04 10.83
N LEU A 209 20.33 20.18 11.73
CA LEU A 209 20.09 20.03 13.17
C LEU A 209 19.18 21.13 13.74
N GLU A 210 18.98 22.27 13.06
CA GLU A 210 18.00 23.29 13.48
C GLU A 210 16.57 22.92 13.05
N PHE A 211 16.40 22.14 11.98
CA PHE A 211 15.13 21.50 11.65
C PHE A 211 14.78 20.38 12.66
N LEU A 212 15.79 19.72 13.22
CA LEU A 212 15.63 18.62 14.18
C LEU A 212 15.77 19.00 15.67
N ASN A 213 16.17 20.22 16.04
CA ASN A 213 16.27 20.73 17.43
C ASN A 213 15.22 21.79 17.70
#